data_AF-R4I387-F1
#
_entry.id   AF-R4I387-F1
#
_cell.length_a   1.000
_cell.length_b   1.000
_cell.length_c   1.000
_cell.angle_alpha   90.00
_cell.angle_beta   90.00
_cell.angle_gamma   90.00
#
_symmetry.space_group_name_H-M   'P 1'
#
loop_
_entity.id
_entity.type
_entity.pdbx_description
1 polymer ?
#
loop_
_entity_poly.entity_id
_entity_poly.type
_entity_poly.pdbx_seq_one_letter_code
_entity_poly.pdbx_strand_id
1 'polypeptide(L)'
;EGEWNKDGRCSEQTLNQFQYFERSHAMWGSRNITNILKNAQIVPNATQTWKYSDIVSPIKAATKTTSLLRCKRDPATNTELLHEVVFCYEYNALKLIDCNRTAGCRNQQAISFQ
;
A
#
# COMPACT_ATOMS: atom_id res chain seq x y z
N GLU A 1 -1.11 21.49 -1.83
CA GLU A 1 -1.32 21.82 -0.39
C GLU A 1 -2.25 20.87 0.36
N GLY A 2 -3.22 20.21 -0.29
CA GLY A 2 -4.23 19.36 0.38
C GLY A 2 -3.66 18.34 1.38
N GLU A 3 -2.77 17.45 0.94
CA GLU A 3 -2.22 16.37 1.78
C GLU A 3 -1.38 16.89 2.95
N TRP A 4 -0.66 18.01 2.79
CA TRP A 4 0.05 18.62 3.92
C TRP A 4 -0.93 19.13 4.98
N ASN A 5 -1.95 19.88 4.54
CA ASN A 5 -2.92 20.48 5.45
C ASN A 5 -3.79 19.41 6.13
N LYS A 6 -4.09 18.33 5.42
CA LYS A 6 -4.96 17.24 5.90
C LYS A 6 -4.21 16.24 6.77
N ASP A 7 -3.03 15.78 6.35
CA ASP A 7 -2.32 14.65 6.96
C ASP A 7 -0.93 15.05 7.48
N GLY A 8 -0.19 15.89 6.74
CA GLY A 8 1.19 16.26 7.09
C GLY A 8 1.33 16.99 8.43
N ARG A 9 0.46 17.96 8.72
CA ARG A 9 0.47 18.73 9.98
C ARG A 9 0.34 17.86 11.23
N CYS A 10 -0.30 16.70 11.14
CA CYS A 10 -0.38 15.75 12.26
C CYS A 10 0.98 15.15 12.67
N SER A 11 2.00 15.31 11.83
CA SER A 11 3.38 14.84 12.07
C SER A 11 4.40 15.97 12.20
N GLU A 12 3.95 17.23 12.23
CA GLU A 12 4.82 18.41 12.17
C GLU A 12 5.84 18.49 13.31
N GLN A 13 5.49 17.93 14.47
CA GLN A 13 6.39 17.81 15.64
C GLN A 13 7.64 16.95 15.39
N THR A 14 7.62 16.11 14.37
CA THR A 14 8.73 15.21 13.99
C THR A 14 9.28 15.53 12.60
N LEU A 15 8.41 15.90 11.66
CA LEU A 15 8.74 16.17 10.26
C LEU A 15 8.14 17.52 9.88
N ASN A 16 9.00 18.54 9.67
CA ASN A 16 8.51 19.77 9.07
C ASN A 16 8.01 19.52 7.63
N GLN A 17 7.34 20.50 7.02
CA GLN A 17 6.74 20.33 5.70
C GLN A 17 7.72 19.83 4.63
N PHE A 18 8.94 20.37 4.60
CA PHE A 18 9.96 19.93 3.65
C PHE A 18 10.33 18.45 3.88
N GLN A 19 10.63 18.10 5.14
CA GLN A 19 11.00 16.73 5.51
C GLN A 19 9.87 15.72 5.27
N TYR A 20 8.61 16.11 5.46
CA TYR A 20 7.45 15.27 5.17
C TYR A 20 7.42 14.85 3.69
N PHE A 21 7.61 15.79 2.77
CA PHE A 21 7.61 15.50 1.33
C PHE A 21 8.90 14.81 0.87
N GLU A 22 10.05 15.23 1.38
CA GLU A 22 11.34 14.58 1.10
C GLU A 22 11.31 13.10 1.53
N ARG A 23 10.81 12.83 2.74
CA ARG A 23 10.67 11.48 3.26
C ARG A 23 9.68 10.67 2.42
N SER A 24 8.52 11.23 2.09
CA SER A 24 7.52 10.56 1.28
C SER A 24 8.06 10.19 -0.11
N HIS A 25 8.86 11.06 -0.72
CA HIS A 25 9.53 10.78 -1.99
C HIS A 25 10.56 9.65 -1.86
N ALA A 26 11.38 9.69 -0.80
CA ALA A 26 12.34 8.61 -0.52
C ALA A 26 11.64 7.25 -0.29
N MET A 27 10.51 7.25 0.44
CA MET A 27 9.69 6.05 0.63
C MET A 27 9.19 5.48 -0.70
N TRP A 28 8.64 6.35 -1.55
CA TRP A 28 8.16 5.97 -2.89
C TRP A 28 9.27 5.34 -3.76
N GLY A 29 10.48 5.91 -3.73
CA GLY A 29 11.62 5.40 -4.49
C GLY A 29 12.24 4.11 -3.92
N SER A 30 12.16 3.89 -2.60
CA SER A 30 12.86 2.78 -1.92
C SER A 30 12.30 1.39 -2.23
N ARG A 31 11.04 1.30 -2.67
CA ARG A 31 10.32 0.05 -2.89
C ARG A 31 9.44 0.15 -4.13
N ASN A 32 9.97 -0.31 -5.26
CA ASN A 32 9.22 -0.41 -6.49
C ASN A 32 8.20 -1.55 -6.40
N ILE A 33 7.01 -1.24 -5.88
CA ILE A 33 5.91 -2.19 -5.70
C ILE A 33 5.50 -2.85 -7.02
N THR A 34 5.53 -2.10 -8.12
CA THR A 34 5.24 -2.61 -9.46
C THR A 34 6.18 -3.75 -9.84
N ASN A 35 7.48 -3.58 -9.61
CA ASN A 35 8.46 -4.63 -9.89
C ASN A 35 8.30 -5.85 -8.97
N ILE A 36 7.99 -5.64 -7.68
CA ILE A 36 7.74 -6.74 -6.73
C ILE A 36 6.56 -7.59 -7.21
N LEU A 37 5.43 -6.94 -7.55
CA LEU A 37 4.23 -7.63 -8.03
C LEU A 37 4.48 -8.31 -9.38
N LYS A 38 5.14 -7.64 -10.32
CA LYS A 38 5.49 -8.19 -11.63
C LYS A 38 6.37 -9.43 -11.51
N ASN A 39 7.38 -9.43 -10.63
CA ASN A 39 8.25 -10.59 -10.40
C ASN A 39 7.47 -11.80 -9.83
N ALA A 40 6.38 -11.54 -9.11
CA ALA A 40 5.45 -12.56 -8.63
C ALA A 40 4.35 -12.93 -9.64
N GLN A 41 4.44 -12.45 -10.89
CA GLN A 41 3.42 -12.63 -11.94
C GLN A 41 2.04 -12.04 -11.57
N ILE A 42 2.03 -11.02 -10.71
CA ILE A 42 0.84 -10.23 -10.35
C ILE A 42 0.89 -8.94 -11.17
N VAL A 43 0.20 -8.96 -12.31
CA VAL A 43 0.13 -7.86 -13.27
C VAL A 43 -1.33 -7.57 -13.60
N PRO A 44 -1.68 -6.35 -14.05
CA PRO A 44 -3.05 -6.05 -14.44
C PRO A 44 -3.60 -7.08 -15.42
N ASN A 45 -4.81 -7.59 -15.16
CA ASN A 45 -5.44 -8.62 -15.96
C ASN A 45 -6.97 -8.45 -15.98
N ALA A 46 -7.57 -8.72 -17.14
CA ALA A 46 -9.01 -8.55 -17.34
C ALA A 46 -9.87 -9.54 -16.54
N THR A 47 -9.39 -10.76 -16.30
CA THR A 47 -10.19 -11.86 -15.72
C THR A 47 -9.54 -12.54 -14.52
N GLN A 48 -8.20 -12.53 -14.45
CA GLN A 48 -7.48 -13.09 -13.32
C GLN A 48 -7.74 -12.27 -12.06
N THR A 49 -7.91 -12.98 -10.95
CA THR A 49 -8.03 -12.39 -9.62
C THR A 49 -7.05 -13.07 -8.66
N TRP A 50 -6.80 -12.42 -7.54
CA TRP A 50 -5.83 -12.85 -6.53
C TRP A 50 -6.49 -12.87 -5.15
N LYS A 51 -6.07 -13.79 -4.30
CA LYS A 51 -6.39 -13.70 -2.87
C LYS A 51 -5.53 -12.62 -2.23
N TYR A 52 -5.99 -12.08 -1.11
CA TYR A 52 -5.21 -11.13 -0.30
C TYR A 52 -3.79 -11.66 0.00
N SER A 53 -3.68 -12.94 0.37
CA SER A 53 -2.39 -13.60 0.65
C SER A 53 -1.47 -13.65 -0.57
N ASP A 54 -2.04 -13.81 -1.76
CA ASP A 54 -1.25 -13.95 -3.00
C ASP A 54 -0.53 -12.64 -3.32
N ILE A 55 -1.15 -11.50 -3.00
CA ILE A 55 -0.57 -10.17 -3.17
C ILE A 55 0.38 -9.82 -2.00
N VAL A 56 -0.01 -10.06 -0.74
CA VAL A 56 0.80 -9.64 0.42
C VAL A 56 2.05 -10.49 0.61
N SER A 57 2.03 -11.79 0.28
CA SER A 57 3.17 -12.69 0.49
C SER A 57 4.45 -12.26 -0.27
N PRO A 58 4.42 -11.99 -1.59
CA PRO A 58 5.61 -11.53 -2.31
C PRO A 58 6.10 -10.17 -1.83
N ILE A 59 5.18 -9.27 -1.44
CA ILE A 59 5.54 -7.97 -0.84
C ILE A 59 6.30 -8.20 0.45
N LYS A 60 5.76 -9.02 1.37
CA LYS A 60 6.41 -9.35 2.64
C LYS A 60 7.76 -10.03 2.45
N ALA A 61 7.89 -10.91 1.46
CA ALA A 61 9.16 -11.56 1.15
C ALA A 61 10.24 -10.54 0.73
N ALA A 62 9.87 -9.51 -0.03
CA ALA A 62 10.75 -8.45 -0.51
C ALA A 62 11.05 -7.37 0.55
N THR A 63 10.06 -6.98 1.35
CA THR A 63 10.19 -5.88 2.32
C THR A 63 10.54 -6.33 3.73
N LYS A 64 10.38 -7.62 4.03
CA LYS A 64 10.48 -8.23 5.37
C LYS A 64 9.45 -7.73 6.38
N THR A 65 8.43 -7.01 5.92
CA THR A 65 7.32 -6.51 6.74
C THR A 65 5.99 -6.74 6.03
N THR A 66 4.93 -6.78 6.81
CA THR A 66 3.57 -7.03 6.33
C THR A 66 2.95 -5.71 5.87
N SER A 67 2.67 -5.60 4.57
CA SER A 67 1.90 -4.49 3.99
C SER A 67 0.40 -4.67 4.21
N LEU A 68 -0.34 -3.57 4.14
CA LEU A 68 -1.80 -3.57 4.14
C LEU A 68 -2.33 -3.30 2.73
N LEU A 69 -3.35 -4.03 2.28
CA LEU A 69 -4.05 -3.70 1.04
C LEU A 69 -5.32 -2.90 1.34
N ARG A 70 -5.60 -1.92 0.50
CA ARG A 70 -6.89 -1.24 0.44
C ARG A 70 -7.52 -1.52 -0.91
N CYS A 71 -8.78 -1.93 -0.86
CA CYS A 71 -9.54 -2.20 -2.05
C CYS A 71 -10.64 -1.16 -2.23
N LYS A 72 -11.02 -0.94 -3.49
CA LYS A 72 -12.18 -0.14 -3.87
C LYS A 72 -13.19 -1.07 -4.53
N ARG A 73 -14.46 -0.93 -4.15
CA ARG A 73 -15.54 -1.67 -4.79
C ARG A 73 -15.99 -0.92 -6.04
N ASP A 74 -16.05 -1.64 -7.16
CA ASP A 74 -16.77 -1.17 -8.34
C ASP A 74 -18.29 -1.27 -8.05
N PRO A 75 -19.03 -0.15 -8.05
CA PRO A 75 -20.47 -0.17 -7.79
C PRO A 75 -21.28 -0.88 -8.89
N ALA A 76 -20.79 -0.92 -10.14
CA ALA A 76 -21.52 -1.51 -11.26
C ALA A 76 -21.42 -3.04 -11.27
N THR A 77 -20.23 -3.57 -10.97
CA THR A 77 -19.94 -5.01 -11.06
C THR A 77 -19.88 -5.69 -9.69
N ASN A 78 -19.85 -4.93 -8.60
CA ASN A 78 -19.57 -5.41 -7.24
C ASN A 78 -18.20 -6.11 -7.11
N THR A 79 -17.28 -5.86 -8.06
CA THR A 79 -15.92 -6.38 -8.03
C THR A 79 -15.09 -5.61 -7.02
N GLU A 80 -14.23 -6.32 -6.29
CA GLU A 80 -13.26 -5.73 -5.38
C GLU A 80 -11.95 -5.48 -6.11
N LEU A 81 -11.57 -4.22 -6.28
CA LEU A 81 -10.39 -3.78 -7.02
C LEU A 81 -9.26 -3.45 -6.04
N LEU A 82 -8.04 -3.95 -6.30
CA LEU A 82 -6.83 -3.48 -5.63
C LEU A 82 -6.65 -1.98 -5.92
N HIS A 83 -6.68 -1.15 -4.89
CA HIS A 83 -6.59 0.30 -5.04
C HIS A 83 -5.29 0.87 -4.51
N GLU A 84 -4.87 0.45 -3.32
CA GLU A 84 -3.63 0.91 -2.69
C GLU A 84 -2.90 -0.24 -2.01
N VAL A 85 -1.56 -0.19 -2.06
CA VAL A 85 -0.67 -0.94 -1.18
C VAL A 85 -0.10 0.03 -0.17
N VAL A 86 -0.35 -0.22 1.11
CA VAL A 86 0.06 0.65 2.22
C VAL A 86 1.24 0.01 2.96
N PHE A 87 2.29 0.81 3.10
CA PHE A 87 3.46 0.52 3.93
C PHE A 87 3.38 1.31 5.23
N CYS A 88 3.69 0.68 6.35
CA CYS A 88 3.67 1.31 7.66
C CYS A 88 5.09 1.57 8.14
N TYR A 89 5.31 2.76 8.69
CA TYR A 89 6.59 3.17 9.24
C TYR A 89 6.45 3.48 10.72
N GLU A 90 7.55 3.33 11.45
CA GLU A 90 7.62 3.83 12.82
C GLU A 90 7.48 5.36 12.87
N TYR A 91 7.34 5.89 14.08
CA TYR A 91 7.04 7.30 14.34
C TYR A 91 7.96 8.31 13.63
N ASN A 92 9.25 8.00 13.47
CA ASN A 92 10.23 8.87 12.80
C ASN A 92 10.29 8.70 11.26
N ALA A 93 9.39 7.88 10.70
CA ALA A 93 9.28 7.63 9.27
C ALA A 93 10.57 7.05 8.63
N LEU A 94 11.41 6.39 9.44
CA LEU A 94 12.73 5.87 9.03
C LEU A 94 12.70 4.36 8.79
N LYS A 95 12.02 3.63 9.66
CA LYS A 95 12.01 2.18 9.66
C LYS A 95 10.64 1.66 9.26
N LEU A 96 10.65 0.75 8.29
CA LEU A 96 9.46 0.00 7.89
C LEU A 96 9.10 -0.99 9.00
N ILE A 97 7.81 -1.08 9.32
CA ILE A 97 7.26 -1.98 10.33
C ILE A 97 6.06 -2.74 9.76
N ASP A 98 5.59 -3.76 10.46
CA ASP A 98 4.35 -4.44 10.10
C ASP A 98 3.15 -3.49 10.24
N CYS A 99 2.29 -3.47 9.22
CA CYS A 99 0.97 -2.87 9.35
C CYS A 99 0.07 -3.77 10.19
N ASN A 100 -0.50 -3.23 11.27
CA ASN A 100 -1.35 -3.96 12.23
C ASN A 100 -2.83 -3.57 12.19
N ARG A 101 -3.24 -2.73 11.22
CA ARG A 101 -4.63 -2.28 11.05
C ARG A 101 -5.43 -3.27 10.20
N THR A 102 -6.76 -3.22 10.35
CA THR A 102 -7.70 -4.02 9.56
C THR A 102 -7.54 -3.73 8.07
N ALA A 103 -7.53 -4.78 7.24
CA ALA A 103 -7.49 -4.69 5.79
C ALA A 103 -8.65 -3.84 5.25
N GLY A 104 -8.36 -3.04 4.21
CA GLY A 104 -9.38 -2.31 3.46
C GLY A 104 -10.03 -3.16 2.35
N CYS A 105 -9.77 -4.47 2.34
CA CYS A 105 -10.35 -5.44 1.42
C CYS A 105 -11.22 -6.42 2.21
N ARG A 106 -12.27 -6.95 1.59
CA ARG A 106 -13.20 -7.89 2.21
C ARG A 106 -12.52 -9.24 2.42
N ASN A 107 -12.79 -9.83 3.58
CA ASN A 107 -12.30 -11.16 3.89
C ASN A 107 -12.83 -12.18 2.87
N GLN A 108 -11.92 -13.05 2.40
CA GLN A 108 -12.23 -14.18 1.52
C GLN A 108 -12.79 -13.81 0.13
N GLN A 109 -12.78 -12.54 -0.26
CA GLN A 109 -13.18 -12.11 -1.60
C GLN A 109 -11.96 -12.05 -2.54
N ALA A 110 -12.18 -12.43 -3.80
CA ALA A 110 -11.15 -12.36 -4.83
C ALA A 110 -10.92 -10.89 -5.23
N ILE A 111 -9.67 -10.48 -5.26
CA ILE A 111 -9.24 -9.11 -5.57
C ILE A 111 -8.86 -9.05 -7.04
N SER A 112 -9.43 -8.12 -7.77
CA SER A 112 -9.09 -7.82 -9.16
C SER A 112 -8.05 -6.70 -9.21
N PHE A 113 -7.08 -6.83 -10.11
CA PHE A 113 -6.06 -5.83 -10.40
C PHE A 113 -6.15 -5.55 -11.89
N GLN A 114 -6.69 -4.38 -12.23
CA GLN A 114 -6.98 -3.92 -13.59
C GLN A 114 -6.25 -2.61 -13.86
#